data_AF-A0A2Z5UMG5-F1
#
_entry.id   AF-A0A2Z5UMG5-F1
#
_cell.length_a   1.000
_cell.length_b   1.000
_cell.length_c   1.000
_cell.angle_alpha   90.00
_cell.angle_beta   90.00
_cell.angle_gamma   90.00
#
_symmetry.space_group_name_H-M   'P 1'
#
loop_
_entity.id
_entity.type
_entity.pdbx_description
1 polymer ?
#
loop_
_entity_poly.entity_id
_entity_poly.type
_entity_poly.pdbx_seq_one_letter_code
_entity_poly.pdbx_strand_id
1 'polypeptide(L)'
;SELQMLRDELAAGGVDVILLDTWYKKDSNAVPPISVLQPISSILVNFNNKRVPKLQAEDQAIWWDTLGKMQKLFRKASLQLYNSGKIDKATMHNYFMSVTEREVINGVLNVKNTKNHCLAYVRYINNINLQNLKKASNFVDILNRSLDAEASKLLADLRDVRLPEKIETTNIQKYTVEWIGREGLDNETHGEYLNHFIAHFYKNIIKLVDRAMRKEDSSAQGQIVTEILQHLHACNNSVKVFHGREDDLQFIENYMKNNSDKPL
;
A
#
# COMPACT_ATOMS: atom_id res chain seq x y z
N SER A 1 7.12 20.56 9.18
CA SER A 1 6.65 19.31 8.56
C SER A 1 7.83 18.38 8.34
N GLU A 2 7.61 17.07 8.21
CA GLU A 2 8.66 16.08 7.91
C GLU A 2 9.44 16.42 6.63
N LEU A 3 8.74 16.88 5.57
CA LEU A 3 9.39 17.32 4.32
C LEU A 3 10.38 18.47 4.54
N GLN A 4 10.03 19.45 5.38
CA GLN A 4 10.92 20.58 5.66
C GLN A 4 12.24 20.08 6.28
N MET A 5 12.16 19.13 7.21
CA MET A 5 13.33 18.54 7.84
C MET A 5 14.25 17.85 6.81
N LEU A 6 13.68 17.07 5.90
CA LEU A 6 14.43 16.40 4.83
C LEU A 6 15.08 17.42 3.87
N ARG A 7 14.32 18.44 3.48
CA ARG A 7 14.79 19.51 2.62
C ARG A 7 15.96 20.27 3.25
N ASP A 8 15.84 20.63 4.54
CA ASP A 8 16.87 21.40 5.23
C ASP A 8 18.16 20.58 5.43
N GLU A 9 18.04 19.27 5.69
CA GLU A 9 19.19 18.37 5.75
C GLU A 9 19.92 18.29 4.39
N LEU A 10 19.18 18.20 3.28
CA LEU A 10 19.75 18.22 1.94
C LEU A 10 20.47 19.54 1.64
N ALA A 11 19.84 20.66 1.96
CA ALA A 11 20.40 21.99 1.75
C ALA A 11 21.67 22.20 2.59
N ALA A 12 21.66 21.77 3.86
CA ALA A 12 22.83 21.80 4.73
C ALA A 12 23.99 20.94 4.19
N GLY A 13 23.66 19.83 3.51
CA GLY A 13 24.62 18.97 2.80
C GLY A 13 25.04 19.47 1.41
N GLY A 14 24.69 20.70 1.02
CA GLY A 14 25.06 21.30 -0.28
C GLY A 14 24.35 20.69 -1.48
N VAL A 15 23.23 19.97 -1.26
CA VAL A 15 22.43 19.38 -2.34
C VAL A 15 21.42 20.41 -2.85
N ASP A 16 21.27 20.51 -4.16
CA ASP A 16 20.23 21.34 -4.77
C ASP A 16 18.83 20.80 -4.45
N VAL A 17 18.02 21.63 -3.79
CA VAL A 17 16.65 21.33 -3.36
C VAL A 17 15.59 22.01 -4.24
N ILE A 18 15.98 22.70 -5.31
CA ILE A 18 15.05 23.38 -6.24
C ILE A 18 13.97 22.40 -6.75
N LEU A 19 14.34 21.14 -6.98
CA LEU A 19 13.39 20.12 -7.41
C LEU A 19 12.26 19.93 -6.38
N LEU A 20 12.59 19.87 -5.09
CA LEU A 20 11.59 19.72 -4.03
C LEU A 20 10.75 20.99 -3.89
N ASP A 21 11.37 22.16 -3.96
CA ASP A 21 10.70 23.46 -3.86
C ASP A 21 9.75 23.73 -5.04
N THR A 22 10.07 23.18 -6.21
CA THR A 22 9.23 23.28 -7.40
C THR A 22 7.98 22.41 -7.26
N TRP A 23 8.12 21.20 -6.73
CA TRP A 23 7.06 20.19 -6.73
C TRP A 23 6.22 20.16 -5.47
N TYR A 24 6.72 20.63 -4.33
CA TYR A 24 6.00 20.64 -3.06
C TYR A 24 5.65 22.06 -2.62
N LYS A 25 4.41 22.24 -2.17
CA LYS A 25 3.96 23.50 -1.57
C LYS A 25 3.53 23.30 -0.13
N LYS A 26 3.82 24.29 0.71
CA LYS A 26 3.35 24.31 2.09
C LYS A 26 1.85 24.61 2.10
N ASP A 27 1.09 23.72 2.72
CA ASP A 27 -0.30 23.95 3.08
C ASP A 27 -0.35 24.40 4.55
N SER A 28 -0.57 25.71 4.75
CA SER A 28 -0.71 26.31 6.08
C SER A 28 -2.12 26.17 6.66
N ASN A 29 -3.09 25.69 5.88
CA ASN A 29 -4.46 25.49 6.34
C ASN A 29 -4.62 24.13 7.03
N ALA A 30 -3.74 23.18 6.74
CA ALA A 30 -3.63 21.94 7.50
C ALA A 30 -3.12 22.21 8.93
N VAL A 31 -3.66 21.48 9.91
CA VAL A 31 -3.25 21.55 11.31
C VAL A 31 -2.75 20.17 11.75
N PRO A 32 -1.42 19.96 11.92
CA PRO A 32 -0.33 20.92 11.70
C PRO A 32 -0.05 21.20 10.21
N PRO A 33 0.64 22.30 9.86
CA PRO A 33 0.99 22.60 8.48
C PRO A 33 1.80 21.48 7.82
N ILE A 34 1.39 21.07 6.63
CA ILE A 34 2.02 20.00 5.85
C ILE A 34 2.59 20.53 4.54
N SER A 35 3.39 19.72 3.87
CA SER A 35 3.87 20.01 2.52
C SER A 35 3.23 19.02 1.54
N VAL A 36 2.58 19.52 0.51
CA VAL A 36 1.76 18.74 -0.42
C VAL A 36 2.43 18.75 -1.79
N LEU A 37 2.55 17.55 -2.38
CA LEU A 37 2.99 17.39 -3.76
C LEU A 37 1.94 18.00 -4.70
N GLN A 38 2.36 18.89 -5.57
CA GLN A 38 1.48 19.52 -6.53
C GLN A 38 0.99 18.51 -7.60
N PRO A 39 -0.21 18.71 -8.17
CA PRO A 39 -0.66 17.91 -9.30
C PRO A 39 0.35 17.95 -10.45
N ILE A 40 0.63 16.80 -11.07
CA ILE A 40 1.62 16.69 -12.16
C ILE A 40 1.33 17.70 -13.27
N SER A 41 0.05 17.80 -13.66
CA SER A 41 -0.43 18.71 -14.70
C SER A 41 -0.37 20.19 -14.35
N SER A 42 -0.07 20.57 -13.11
CA SER A 42 0.13 21.98 -12.74
C SER A 42 1.46 22.54 -13.22
N ILE A 43 2.43 21.67 -13.52
CA ILE A 43 3.75 22.02 -14.04
C ILE A 43 3.94 21.41 -15.43
N LEU A 44 3.60 20.13 -15.59
CA LEU A 44 3.69 19.37 -16.85
C LEU A 44 2.31 19.29 -17.51
N VAL A 45 1.91 20.39 -18.15
CA VAL A 45 0.55 20.65 -18.63
C VAL A 45 0.02 19.55 -19.57
N ASN A 46 0.89 18.91 -20.34
CA ASN A 46 0.52 17.87 -21.30
C ASN A 46 0.57 16.45 -20.75
N PHE A 47 0.92 16.24 -19.47
CA PHE A 47 1.05 14.90 -18.88
C PHE A 47 -0.18 13.99 -19.09
N ASN A 48 -1.39 14.58 -19.09
CA ASN A 48 -2.66 13.88 -19.33
C ASN A 48 -3.30 14.22 -20.70
N ASN A 49 -2.59 14.92 -21.59
CA ASN A 49 -3.13 15.40 -22.86
C ASN A 49 -3.18 14.30 -23.92
N LYS A 50 -4.22 13.46 -23.84
CA LYS A 50 -4.49 12.38 -24.82
C LYS A 50 -4.69 12.88 -26.27
N ARG A 51 -4.95 14.18 -26.47
CA ARG A 51 -5.16 14.76 -27.80
C ARG A 51 -3.84 14.97 -28.54
N VAL A 52 -2.73 15.09 -27.82
CA VAL A 52 -1.39 15.30 -28.41
C VAL A 52 -0.41 14.28 -27.82
N PRO A 53 -0.40 13.03 -28.33
CA PRO A 53 0.38 11.93 -27.76
C PRO A 53 1.89 12.22 -27.65
N LYS A 54 2.44 13.01 -28.57
CA LYS A 54 3.86 13.39 -28.55
C LYS A 54 4.21 14.24 -27.33
N LEU A 55 3.48 15.34 -27.11
CA LEU A 55 3.69 16.21 -25.94
C LEU A 55 3.37 15.48 -24.63
N GLN A 56 2.38 14.58 -24.66
CA GLN A 56 2.10 13.73 -23.51
C GLN A 56 3.29 12.83 -23.15
N ALA A 57 3.89 12.16 -24.13
CA ALA A 57 5.03 11.28 -23.91
C ALA A 57 6.26 12.07 -23.40
N GLU A 58 6.49 13.27 -23.93
CA GLU A 58 7.56 14.17 -23.48
C GLU A 58 7.39 14.56 -21.99
N ASP A 59 6.21 15.05 -21.61
CA ASP A 59 5.91 15.42 -20.23
C ASP A 59 5.92 14.19 -19.29
N GLN A 60 5.45 13.04 -19.75
CA GLN A 60 5.54 11.80 -18.96
C GLN A 60 6.99 11.39 -18.72
N ALA A 61 7.86 11.48 -19.73
CA ALA A 61 9.27 11.17 -19.56
C ALA A 61 9.94 12.11 -18.55
N ILE A 62 9.63 13.42 -18.60
CA ILE A 62 10.12 14.40 -17.61
C ILE A 62 9.64 14.04 -16.21
N TRP A 63 8.37 13.68 -16.04
CA TRP A 63 7.84 13.28 -14.73
C TRP A 63 8.54 12.05 -14.16
N TRP A 64 8.73 10.99 -14.96
CA TRP A 64 9.37 9.77 -14.47
C TRP A 64 10.82 10.00 -14.04
N ASP A 65 11.58 10.80 -14.78
CA ASP A 65 12.92 11.22 -14.39
C ASP A 65 12.90 12.09 -13.11
N THR A 66 11.98 13.04 -13.04
CA THR A 66 11.77 13.91 -11.87
C THR A 66 11.45 13.09 -10.62
N LEU A 67 10.51 12.14 -10.72
CA LEU A 67 10.13 11.24 -9.64
C LEU A 67 11.32 10.43 -9.13
N GLY A 68 12.10 9.84 -10.05
CA GLY A 68 13.30 9.09 -9.69
C GLY A 68 14.36 9.94 -8.99
N LYS A 69 14.53 11.20 -9.40
CA LYS A 69 15.41 12.17 -8.72
C LYS A 69 14.90 12.53 -7.34
N MET A 70 13.60 12.83 -7.19
CA MET A 70 12.99 13.12 -5.89
C MET A 70 13.13 11.95 -4.92
N GLN A 71 12.87 10.72 -5.36
CA GLN A 71 13.04 9.52 -4.54
C GLN A 71 14.48 9.36 -4.03
N LYS A 72 15.49 9.60 -4.87
CA LYS A 72 16.89 9.58 -4.46
C LYS A 72 17.21 10.65 -3.40
N LEU A 73 16.67 11.86 -3.56
CA LEU A 73 16.82 12.93 -2.57
C LEU A 73 16.20 12.53 -1.23
N PHE A 74 14.98 12.01 -1.22
CA PHE A 74 14.31 11.58 0.01
C PHE A 74 15.02 10.43 0.73
N ARG A 75 15.48 9.41 -0.01
CA ARG A 75 16.27 8.31 0.57
C ARG A 75 17.60 8.81 1.16
N LYS A 76 18.28 9.72 0.47
CA LYS A 76 19.52 10.33 0.98
C LYS A 76 19.26 11.10 2.29
N ALA A 77 18.28 11.99 2.28
CA ALA A 77 17.96 12.84 3.42
C ALA A 77 17.52 12.02 4.63
N SER A 78 16.59 11.07 4.44
CA SER A 78 16.10 10.20 5.51
C SER A 78 17.21 9.34 6.11
N LEU A 79 18.13 8.80 5.30
CA LEU A 79 19.28 8.06 5.81
C LEU A 79 20.23 8.95 6.63
N GLN A 80 20.49 10.19 6.19
CA GLN A 80 21.31 11.16 6.94
C GLN A 80 20.67 11.55 8.28
N LEU A 81 19.36 11.80 8.28
CA LEU A 81 18.60 12.09 9.50
C LEU A 81 18.59 10.91 10.47
N TYR A 82 18.47 9.68 9.96
CA TYR A 82 18.54 8.48 10.78
C TYR A 82 19.92 8.30 11.41
N ASN A 83 20.98 8.43 10.61
CA ASN A 83 22.35 8.30 11.09
C ASN A 83 22.73 9.38 12.12
N SER A 84 22.09 10.55 12.07
CA SER A 84 22.25 11.62 13.07
C SER A 84 21.29 11.51 14.26
N GLY A 85 20.47 10.45 14.32
CA GLY A 85 19.53 10.21 15.43
C GLY A 85 18.32 11.15 15.46
N LYS A 86 18.07 11.91 14.39
CA LYS A 86 16.95 12.87 14.30
C LYS A 86 15.61 12.21 13.96
N ILE A 87 15.65 11.05 13.28
CA ILE A 87 14.48 10.22 13.01
C ILE A 87 14.76 8.77 13.39
N ASP A 88 13.72 8.01 13.69
CA ASP A 88 13.83 6.58 13.99
C ASP A 88 13.93 5.72 12.71
N LYS A 89 14.25 4.45 12.90
CA LYS A 89 14.41 3.49 11.79
C LYS A 89 13.11 3.31 10.99
N ALA A 90 11.95 3.36 11.66
CA ALA A 90 10.66 3.18 11.02
C ALA A 90 10.32 4.35 10.08
N THR A 91 10.56 5.58 10.53
CA THR A 91 10.39 6.80 9.72
C THR A 91 11.34 6.79 8.53
N MET A 92 12.61 6.43 8.73
CA MET A 92 13.56 6.29 7.62
C MET A 92 13.08 5.24 6.62
N HIS A 93 12.68 4.05 7.10
CA HIS A 93 12.26 2.95 6.25
C HIS A 93 11.02 3.28 5.40
N ASN A 94 10.16 4.21 5.81
CA ASN A 94 9.03 4.66 4.98
C ASN A 94 9.47 5.17 3.59
N TYR A 95 10.67 5.72 3.46
CA TYR A 95 11.24 6.19 2.18
C TYR A 95 11.88 5.08 1.34
N PHE A 96 12.08 3.91 1.94
CA PHE A 96 12.67 2.73 1.30
C PHE A 96 11.63 1.67 0.94
N MET A 97 10.50 1.71 1.62
CA MET A 97 9.39 0.77 1.52
C MET A 97 8.69 0.83 0.16
N SER A 98 8.43 -0.35 -0.43
CA SER A 98 7.62 -0.47 -1.64
C SER A 98 6.11 -0.44 -1.32
N VAL A 99 5.28 -0.18 -2.34
CA VAL A 99 3.81 -0.27 -2.20
C VAL A 99 3.41 -1.69 -1.77
N THR A 100 4.00 -2.72 -2.39
CA THR A 100 3.75 -4.11 -2.03
C THR A 100 4.11 -4.40 -0.56
N GLU A 101 5.23 -3.88 -0.06
CA GLU A 101 5.58 -4.02 1.35
C GLU A 101 4.55 -3.36 2.26
N ARG A 102 4.07 -2.15 1.90
CA ARG A 102 3.02 -1.45 2.65
C ARG A 102 1.72 -2.25 2.69
N GLU A 103 1.33 -2.86 1.57
CA GLU A 103 0.16 -3.73 1.49
C GLU A 103 0.31 -4.97 2.38
N VAL A 104 1.46 -5.63 2.38
CA VAL A 104 1.73 -6.79 3.25
C VAL A 104 1.75 -6.39 4.73
N ILE A 105 2.34 -5.25 5.06
CA ILE A 105 2.35 -4.72 6.43
C ILE A 105 0.92 -4.55 6.95
N ASN A 106 0.06 -3.88 6.19
CA ASN A 106 -1.29 -3.58 6.63
C ASN A 106 -2.23 -4.80 6.52
N GLY A 107 -2.07 -5.64 5.50
CA GLY A 107 -2.93 -6.79 5.24
C GLY A 107 -2.59 -8.03 6.06
N VAL A 108 -1.36 -8.15 6.57
CA VAL A 108 -0.91 -9.34 7.30
C VAL A 108 -0.18 -8.97 8.60
N LEU A 109 0.88 -8.16 8.53
CA LEU A 109 1.80 -7.98 9.67
C LEU A 109 1.16 -7.24 10.87
N ASN A 110 0.38 -6.20 10.59
CA ASN A 110 -0.29 -5.38 11.60
C ASN A 110 -1.62 -5.97 12.07
N VAL A 111 -2.10 -7.05 11.45
CA VAL A 111 -3.37 -7.64 11.83
C VAL A 111 -3.23 -8.47 13.11
N LYS A 112 -4.21 -8.41 14.00
CA LYS A 112 -4.17 -9.11 15.30
C LYS A 112 -4.12 -10.63 15.17
N ASN A 113 -4.80 -11.20 14.17
CA ASN A 113 -4.93 -12.65 14.02
C ASN A 113 -4.98 -13.02 12.54
N THR A 114 -4.03 -13.81 12.03
CA THR A 114 -3.97 -14.18 10.60
C THR A 114 -4.76 -15.44 10.25
N LYS A 115 -5.21 -16.22 11.25
CA LYS A 115 -5.77 -17.57 11.09
C LYS A 115 -7.02 -17.65 10.24
N ASN A 116 -7.89 -16.63 10.32
CA ASN A 116 -9.24 -16.71 9.75
C ASN A 116 -9.43 -15.89 8.47
N HIS A 117 -8.46 -15.07 8.07
CA HIS A 117 -8.65 -14.15 6.94
C HIS A 117 -7.38 -13.82 6.16
N CYS A 118 -6.22 -14.36 6.54
CA CYS A 118 -4.99 -14.20 5.77
C CYS A 118 -4.58 -15.53 5.15
N LEU A 119 -4.24 -15.50 3.85
CA LEU A 119 -3.52 -16.56 3.15
C LEU A 119 -2.28 -15.93 2.51
N ALA A 120 -1.17 -16.66 2.47
CA ALA A 120 0.02 -16.25 1.75
C ALA A 120 0.44 -17.31 0.74
N TYR A 121 0.66 -16.87 -0.49
CA TYR A 121 1.19 -17.70 -1.57
C TYR A 121 2.51 -17.09 -2.01
N VAL A 122 3.60 -17.78 -1.69
CA VAL A 122 4.95 -17.32 -2.00
C VAL A 122 5.51 -18.13 -3.16
N ARG A 123 5.89 -17.45 -4.23
CA ARG A 123 6.54 -18.07 -5.39
C ARG A 123 8.00 -17.64 -5.45
N TYR A 124 8.90 -18.62 -5.48
CA TYR A 124 10.30 -18.47 -5.80
C TYR A 124 10.50 -18.87 -7.26
N ILE A 125 11.11 -17.99 -8.04
CA ILE A 125 11.42 -18.25 -9.45
C ILE A 125 12.94 -18.38 -9.54
N ASN A 126 13.41 -19.58 -9.85
CA ASN A 126 14.82 -19.88 -10.03
C ASN A 126 15.28 -19.50 -11.43
N ASN A 127 16.58 -19.23 -11.57
CA ASN A 127 17.27 -19.09 -12.86
C ASN A 127 16.67 -18.02 -13.78
N ILE A 128 16.15 -16.92 -13.23
CA ILE A 128 15.61 -15.79 -14.00
C ILE A 128 16.65 -15.30 -15.02
N ASN A 129 16.27 -15.29 -16.30
CA ASN A 129 17.15 -14.87 -17.37
C ASN A 129 17.35 -13.35 -17.40
N LEU A 130 18.41 -12.86 -16.76
CA LEU A 130 18.79 -11.44 -16.74
C LEU A 130 19.34 -10.93 -18.09
N GLN A 131 19.59 -11.78 -19.08
CA GLN A 131 19.96 -11.30 -20.43
C GLN A 131 18.77 -10.63 -21.12
N ASN A 132 17.54 -11.08 -20.84
CA ASN A 132 16.31 -10.45 -21.32
C ASN A 132 15.75 -9.48 -20.28
N LEU A 133 16.45 -8.36 -20.07
CA LEU A 133 16.10 -7.36 -19.05
C LEU A 133 14.63 -6.89 -19.13
N LYS A 134 14.10 -6.74 -20.35
CA LYS A 134 12.70 -6.31 -20.58
C LYS A 134 11.69 -7.28 -19.98
N LYS A 135 11.98 -8.59 -19.99
CA LYS A 135 11.09 -9.59 -19.41
C LYS A 135 11.39 -9.80 -17.94
N ALA A 136 12.67 -9.84 -17.56
CA ALA A 136 13.11 -10.01 -16.18
C ALA A 136 12.61 -8.88 -15.26
N SER A 137 12.53 -7.63 -15.75
CA SER A 137 12.02 -6.48 -14.99
C SER A 137 10.56 -6.61 -14.53
N ASN A 138 9.81 -7.58 -15.07
CA ASN A 138 8.45 -7.87 -14.60
C ASN A 138 8.43 -8.72 -13.32
N PHE A 139 9.57 -9.28 -12.91
CA PHE A 139 9.67 -10.24 -11.81
C PHE A 139 10.69 -9.85 -10.75
N VAL A 140 11.71 -9.07 -11.11
CA VAL A 140 12.75 -8.58 -10.20
C VAL A 140 13.10 -7.12 -10.51
N ASP A 141 13.51 -6.40 -9.48
CA ASP A 141 14.02 -5.04 -9.61
C ASP A 141 15.43 -5.06 -10.25
N ILE A 142 15.61 -4.21 -11.25
CA ILE A 142 16.85 -4.11 -12.03
C ILE A 142 17.41 -2.69 -11.91
N LEU A 143 18.66 -2.60 -11.50
CA LEU A 143 19.43 -1.36 -11.41
C LEU A 143 20.73 -1.52 -12.20
N ASN A 144 21.04 -0.57 -13.09
CA ASN A 144 22.26 -0.59 -13.91
C ASN A 144 22.51 -1.90 -14.67
N ARG A 145 21.43 -2.49 -15.23
CA ARG A 145 21.44 -3.77 -15.95
C ARG A 145 21.80 -5.00 -15.11
N SER A 146 21.83 -4.87 -13.79
CA SER A 146 21.96 -5.99 -12.85
C SER A 146 20.79 -6.01 -11.86
N LEU A 147 20.67 -7.10 -11.11
CA LEU A 147 19.68 -7.21 -10.05
C LEU A 147 19.95 -6.16 -8.96
N ASP A 148 18.89 -5.47 -8.52
CA ASP A 148 18.97 -4.53 -7.42
C ASP A 148 19.13 -5.29 -6.10
N ALA A 149 20.34 -5.23 -5.53
CA ALA A 149 20.71 -5.95 -4.33
C ALA A 149 19.97 -5.44 -3.08
N GLU A 150 19.67 -4.15 -3.01
CA GLU A 150 18.96 -3.56 -1.89
C GLU A 150 17.50 -3.99 -1.91
N ALA A 151 16.83 -3.85 -3.06
CA ALA A 151 15.45 -4.28 -3.22
C ALA A 151 15.30 -5.79 -2.96
N SER A 152 16.26 -6.60 -3.43
CA SER A 152 16.28 -8.04 -3.19
C SER A 152 16.45 -8.40 -1.72
N LYS A 153 17.27 -7.64 -0.97
CA LYS A 153 17.43 -7.84 0.48
C LYS A 153 16.15 -7.49 1.25
N LEU A 154 15.50 -6.38 0.90
CA LEU A 154 14.24 -5.96 1.50
C LEU A 154 13.12 -6.98 1.22
N LEU A 155 13.03 -7.46 -0.03
CA LEU A 155 12.09 -8.50 -0.41
C LEU A 155 12.34 -9.82 0.35
N ALA A 156 13.61 -10.22 0.49
CA ALA A 156 13.96 -11.43 1.23
C ALA A 156 13.56 -11.32 2.72
N ASP A 157 13.82 -10.20 3.37
CA ASP A 157 13.38 -9.94 4.76
C ASP A 157 11.84 -10.03 4.89
N LEU A 158 11.11 -9.37 3.99
CA LEU A 158 9.64 -9.41 4.01
C LEU A 158 9.09 -10.82 3.77
N ARG A 159 9.59 -11.51 2.75
CA ARG A 159 9.09 -12.81 2.26
C ARG A 159 9.51 -13.99 3.15
N ASP A 160 10.76 -14.00 3.61
CA ASP A 160 11.39 -15.16 4.24
C ASP A 160 11.43 -15.08 5.75
N VAL A 161 11.32 -13.87 6.33
CA VAL A 161 11.38 -13.64 7.78
C VAL A 161 10.02 -13.15 8.29
N ARG A 162 9.64 -11.91 7.96
CA ARG A 162 8.50 -11.23 8.60
C ARG A 162 7.16 -11.89 8.29
N LEU A 163 6.94 -12.29 7.04
CA LEU A 163 5.70 -12.94 6.64
C LEU A 163 5.53 -14.33 7.30
N PRO A 164 6.50 -15.26 7.22
CA PRO A 164 6.41 -16.55 7.89
C PRO A 164 6.31 -16.47 9.42
N GLU A 165 6.94 -15.49 10.06
CA GLU A 165 6.83 -15.28 11.52
C GLU A 165 5.41 -14.87 11.96
N LYS A 166 4.63 -14.24 11.07
CA LYS A 166 3.30 -13.72 11.39
C LYS A 166 2.16 -14.65 10.99
N ILE A 167 2.28 -15.30 9.83
CA ILE A 167 1.18 -16.07 9.26
C ILE A 167 1.13 -17.49 9.83
N GLU A 168 -0.08 -18.01 10.02
CA GLU A 168 -0.26 -19.41 10.38
C GLU A 168 0.39 -20.34 9.35
N THR A 169 1.13 -21.35 9.83
CA THR A 169 1.80 -22.34 8.97
C THR A 169 0.84 -23.05 8.03
N THR A 170 -0.43 -23.23 8.44
CA THR A 170 -1.48 -23.84 7.60
C THR A 170 -2.07 -22.90 6.53
N ASN A 171 -1.77 -21.60 6.60
CA ASN A 171 -2.27 -20.57 5.70
C ASN A 171 -1.18 -20.02 4.75
N ILE A 172 0.04 -20.56 4.81
CA ILE A 172 1.12 -20.24 3.88
C ILE A 172 1.40 -21.41 2.93
N GLN A 173 1.50 -21.12 1.65
CA GLN A 173 1.92 -22.07 0.64
C GLN A 173 3.12 -21.51 -0.13
N LYS A 174 4.17 -22.30 -0.24
CA LYS A 174 5.39 -21.95 -0.98
C LYS A 174 5.46 -22.78 -2.27
N TYR A 175 5.90 -22.16 -3.35
CA TYR A 175 6.16 -22.77 -4.64
C TYR A 175 7.53 -22.35 -5.13
N THR A 176 8.28 -23.30 -5.66
CA THR A 176 9.52 -23.03 -6.38
C THR A 176 9.30 -23.45 -7.82
N VAL A 177 9.54 -22.53 -8.75
CA VAL A 177 9.38 -22.76 -10.19
C VAL A 177 10.65 -22.33 -10.92
N GLU A 178 10.93 -22.96 -12.05
CA GLU A 178 12.08 -22.64 -12.88
C GLU A 178 11.70 -21.63 -13.95
N TRP A 179 12.59 -20.69 -14.26
CA TRP A 179 12.42 -19.83 -15.43
C TRP A 179 12.66 -20.62 -16.72
N ILE A 180 11.66 -20.70 -17.59
CA ILE A 180 11.73 -21.48 -18.83
C ILE A 180 11.64 -20.57 -20.06
N GLY A 181 12.61 -20.72 -20.96
CA GLY A 181 12.62 -20.05 -22.26
C GLY A 181 12.71 -18.52 -22.18
N ARG A 182 12.19 -17.86 -23.22
CA ARG A 182 12.25 -16.39 -23.36
C ARG A 182 11.23 -15.67 -22.47
N GLU A 183 10.07 -16.30 -22.29
CA GLU A 183 8.94 -15.74 -21.54
C GLU A 183 9.04 -16.00 -20.03
N GLY A 184 9.88 -16.95 -19.61
CA GLY A 184 10.09 -17.28 -18.21
C GLY A 184 8.96 -18.13 -17.64
N LEU A 185 7.83 -17.51 -17.35
CA LEU A 185 6.63 -18.20 -16.89
C LEU A 185 5.56 -18.17 -17.99
N ASP A 186 5.08 -19.35 -18.36
CA ASP A 186 4.06 -19.54 -19.39
C ASP A 186 3.11 -20.69 -19.02
N ASN A 187 1.86 -20.62 -19.47
CA ASN A 187 0.81 -21.56 -19.11
C ASN A 187 1.08 -22.99 -19.60
N GLU A 188 1.71 -23.16 -20.76
CA GLU A 188 2.01 -24.48 -21.32
C GLU A 188 3.11 -25.16 -20.51
N THR A 189 4.18 -24.41 -20.22
CA THR A 189 5.36 -24.93 -19.50
C THR A 189 5.15 -25.07 -17.99
N HIS A 190 4.21 -24.30 -17.42
CA HIS A 190 3.94 -24.27 -15.98
C HIS A 190 2.53 -24.76 -15.60
N GLY A 191 1.84 -25.45 -16.51
CA GLY A 191 0.45 -25.88 -16.32
C GLY A 191 0.23 -26.69 -15.04
N GLU A 192 1.13 -27.61 -14.71
CA GLU A 192 1.05 -28.42 -13.48
C GLU A 192 1.12 -27.54 -12.22
N TYR A 193 2.11 -26.63 -12.16
CA TYR A 193 2.24 -25.67 -11.06
C TYR A 193 0.97 -24.81 -10.94
N LEU A 194 0.47 -24.27 -12.05
CA LEU A 194 -0.71 -23.41 -12.06
C LEU A 194 -1.95 -24.17 -11.58
N ASN A 195 -2.14 -25.42 -12.02
CA ASN A 195 -3.25 -26.26 -11.57
C ASN A 195 -3.19 -26.53 -10.07
N HIS A 196 -2.00 -26.85 -9.54
CA HIS A 196 -1.81 -27.02 -8.08
C HIS A 196 -2.06 -25.72 -7.31
N PHE A 197 -1.57 -24.59 -7.81
CA PHE A 197 -1.81 -23.28 -7.22
C PHE A 197 -3.31 -22.95 -7.15
N ILE A 198 -4.03 -23.10 -8.27
CA ILE A 198 -5.46 -22.83 -8.36
C ILE A 198 -6.24 -23.74 -7.42
N ALA A 199 -5.93 -25.05 -7.39
CA ALA A 199 -6.61 -26.00 -6.52
C ALA A 199 -6.40 -25.67 -5.03
N HIS A 200 -5.18 -25.33 -4.63
CA HIS A 200 -4.87 -24.93 -3.26
C HIS A 200 -5.54 -23.60 -2.90
N PHE A 201 -5.52 -22.62 -3.80
CA PHE A 201 -6.20 -21.34 -3.63
C PHE A 201 -7.69 -21.54 -3.39
N TYR A 202 -8.36 -22.26 -4.29
CA TYR A 202 -9.79 -22.54 -4.20
C TYR A 202 -10.15 -23.24 -2.88
N LYS A 203 -9.45 -24.33 -2.55
CA LYS A 203 -9.66 -25.09 -1.31
C LYS A 203 -9.51 -24.23 -0.05
N ASN A 204 -8.47 -23.39 0.00
CA ASN A 204 -8.19 -22.58 1.18
C ASN A 204 -9.16 -21.41 1.32
N ILE A 205 -9.58 -20.78 0.22
CA ILE A 205 -10.61 -19.74 0.24
C ILE A 205 -11.93 -20.30 0.74
N ILE A 206 -12.39 -21.46 0.21
CA ILE A 206 -13.62 -22.11 0.71
C ILE A 206 -13.51 -22.40 2.19
N LYS A 207 -12.38 -22.95 2.64
CA LYS A 207 -12.15 -23.24 4.06
C LYS A 207 -12.26 -21.99 4.93
N LEU A 208 -11.81 -20.83 4.45
CA LEU A 208 -11.96 -19.56 5.18
C LEU A 208 -13.41 -19.07 5.18
N VAL A 209 -14.10 -19.15 4.04
CA VAL A 209 -15.53 -18.81 3.92
C VAL A 209 -16.36 -19.69 4.86
N ASP A 210 -16.19 -21.00 4.84
CA ASP A 210 -16.89 -21.94 5.72
C ASP A 210 -16.64 -21.65 7.21
N ARG A 211 -15.40 -21.25 7.56
CA ARG A 211 -15.07 -20.85 8.94
C ARG A 211 -15.74 -19.55 9.33
N ALA A 212 -15.87 -18.60 8.41
CA ALA A 212 -16.59 -17.36 8.64
C ALA A 212 -18.09 -17.64 8.83
N MET A 213 -18.70 -18.40 7.92
CA MET A 213 -20.11 -18.78 7.98
C MET A 213 -20.47 -19.54 9.26
N ARG A 214 -19.60 -20.46 9.74
CA ARG A 214 -19.84 -21.17 11.01
C ARG A 214 -19.84 -20.29 12.26
N LYS A 215 -19.24 -19.10 12.19
CA LYS A 215 -19.24 -18.13 13.30
C LYS A 215 -20.43 -17.17 13.22
N GLU A 216 -21.10 -17.14 12.08
CA GLU A 216 -22.28 -16.33 11.90
C GLU A 216 -23.47 -17.03 12.56
N ASP A 217 -24.13 -16.32 13.47
CA ASP A 217 -25.38 -16.80 14.06
C ASP A 217 -26.50 -16.55 13.06
N SER A 218 -26.85 -17.60 12.31
CA SER A 218 -27.92 -17.56 11.30
C SER A 218 -29.33 -17.64 11.89
N SER A 219 -29.48 -17.66 13.21
CA SER A 219 -30.80 -17.58 13.85
C SER A 219 -31.44 -16.21 13.60
N ALA A 220 -32.77 -16.11 13.74
CA ALA A 220 -33.47 -14.84 13.64
C ALA A 220 -32.91 -13.80 14.62
N GLN A 221 -32.48 -14.23 15.81
CA GLN A 221 -31.84 -13.37 16.80
C GLN A 221 -30.46 -12.89 16.34
N GLY A 222 -29.65 -13.79 15.78
CA GLY A 222 -28.33 -13.46 15.24
C GLY A 222 -28.41 -12.50 14.05
N GLN A 223 -29.42 -12.63 13.19
CA GLN A 223 -29.68 -11.71 12.08
C GLN A 223 -30.04 -10.31 12.59
N ILE A 224 -30.97 -10.20 13.55
CA ILE A 224 -31.35 -8.92 14.16
C ILE A 224 -30.15 -8.27 14.85
N VAL A 225 -29.36 -9.04 15.62
CA VAL A 225 -28.16 -8.53 16.29
C VAL A 225 -27.14 -8.03 15.27
N THR A 226 -26.94 -8.76 14.16
CA THR A 226 -26.03 -8.37 13.09
C THR A 226 -26.48 -7.10 12.41
N GLU A 227 -27.77 -6.96 12.11
CA GLU A 227 -28.37 -5.74 11.55
C GLU A 227 -28.16 -4.54 12.47
N ILE A 228 -28.46 -4.68 13.77
CA ILE A 228 -28.22 -3.64 14.78
C ILE A 228 -26.75 -3.22 14.81
N LEU A 229 -25.83 -4.19 14.82
CA LEU A 229 -24.39 -3.92 14.80
C LEU A 229 -23.93 -3.22 13.52
N GLN A 230 -24.46 -3.61 12.36
CA GLN A 230 -24.18 -2.97 11.08
C GLN A 230 -24.66 -1.51 11.06
N HIS A 231 -25.88 -1.24 11.52
CA HIS A 231 -26.40 0.12 11.66
C HIS A 231 -25.55 0.96 12.62
N LEU A 232 -25.22 0.41 13.80
CA LEU A 232 -24.38 1.10 14.78
C LEU A 232 -23.00 1.43 14.20
N HIS A 233 -22.37 0.49 13.48
CA HIS A 233 -21.09 0.70 12.84
C HIS A 233 -21.18 1.76 11.72
N ALA A 234 -22.23 1.73 10.90
CA ALA A 234 -22.49 2.73 9.88
C ALA A 234 -22.65 4.12 10.51
N CYS A 235 -23.50 4.26 11.54
CA CYS A 235 -23.69 5.49 12.29
C CYS A 235 -22.37 6.02 12.86
N ASN A 236 -21.59 5.15 13.54
CA ASN A 236 -20.30 5.54 14.12
C ASN A 236 -19.31 6.06 13.05
N ASN A 237 -19.31 5.45 11.86
CA ASN A 237 -18.46 5.92 10.77
C ASN A 237 -18.98 7.21 10.14
N SER A 238 -20.30 7.38 10.00
CA SER A 238 -20.91 8.62 9.52
C SER A 238 -20.62 9.80 10.44
N VAL A 239 -20.71 9.61 11.76
CA VAL A 239 -20.44 10.67 12.76
C VAL A 239 -18.99 11.14 12.73
N LYS A 240 -18.04 10.29 12.37
CA LYS A 240 -16.62 10.69 12.26
C LYS A 240 -16.34 11.66 11.10
N VAL A 241 -17.22 11.70 10.10
CA VAL A 241 -17.05 12.49 8.88
C VAL A 241 -18.06 13.63 8.81
N PHE A 242 -19.19 13.48 9.49
CA PHE A 242 -20.24 14.48 9.55
C PHE A 242 -19.88 15.59 10.55
N HIS A 243 -19.88 16.84 10.08
CA HIS A 243 -19.61 18.02 10.87
C HIS A 243 -20.76 19.03 10.67
N GLY A 244 -21.27 19.63 11.76
CA GLY A 244 -22.38 20.58 11.71
C GLY A 244 -23.74 19.99 12.14
N ARG A 245 -24.76 20.85 12.19
CA ARG A 245 -26.15 20.54 12.61
C ARG A 245 -26.29 20.06 14.06
N GLU A 246 -25.40 20.48 14.94
CA GLU A 246 -25.42 20.11 16.34
C GLU A 246 -26.74 20.51 17.02
N ASP A 247 -27.27 21.70 16.72
CA ASP A 247 -28.53 22.18 17.30
C ASP A 247 -29.74 21.34 16.85
N ASP A 248 -29.80 20.99 15.55
CA ASP A 248 -30.85 20.13 15.00
C ASP A 248 -30.79 18.72 15.60
N LEU A 249 -29.57 18.16 15.70
CA LEU A 249 -29.35 16.84 16.29
C LEU A 249 -29.69 16.83 17.79
N GLN A 250 -29.36 17.89 18.52
CA GLN A 250 -29.71 18.04 19.92
C GLN A 250 -31.24 18.17 20.11
N PHE A 251 -31.92 18.89 19.21
CA PHE A 251 -33.38 18.97 19.20
C PHE A 251 -34.03 17.60 18.97
N ILE A 252 -33.55 16.84 17.96
CA ILE A 252 -34.04 15.49 17.67
C ILE A 252 -33.76 14.53 18.85
N GLU A 253 -32.57 14.60 19.47
CA GLU A 253 -32.23 13.80 20.65
C GLU A 253 -33.16 14.10 21.83
N ASN A 254 -33.39 15.39 22.10
CA ASN A 254 -34.29 15.83 23.17
C ASN A 254 -35.73 15.38 22.93
N TYR A 255 -36.16 15.39 21.66
CA TYR A 255 -37.46 14.87 21.28
C TYR A 255 -37.55 13.36 21.47
N MET A 256 -36.58 12.58 21.00
CA MET A 256 -36.56 11.11 21.13
C MET A 256 -36.54 10.64 22.60
N LYS A 257 -35.98 11.44 23.51
CA LYS A 257 -35.89 11.13 24.95
C LYS A 257 -37.08 11.61 25.77
N ASN A 258 -37.97 12.43 25.21
CA ASN A 258 -39.13 12.94 25.94
C ASN A 258 -40.33 11.98 25.80
N ASN A 259 -41.40 12.23 26.56
CA ASN A 259 -42.63 11.44 26.53
C ASN A 259 -43.68 12.02 25.55
N SER A 260 -43.26 12.70 24.48
CA SER A 260 -44.20 13.30 23.51
C SER A 260 -44.68 12.25 22.52
N ASP A 261 -45.99 12.01 22.50
CA ASP A 261 -46.63 11.09 21.55
C ASP A 261 -46.94 11.74 20.18
N LYS A 262 -46.58 13.02 19.98
CA LYS A 262 -46.81 13.77 18.73
C LYS A 262 -45.58 13.69 17.84
N PRO A 263 -45.70 13.44 16.52
CA PRO A 263 -44.57 13.37 15.59
C PRO A 263 -43.76 14.68 15.54
N LEU A 264 -42.45 14.55 15.25
CA LEU A 264 -41.51 15.66 15.07
C LEU A 264 -41.82 16.47 13.81
#